data_AF-A0A399YIZ1-F1
#
_entry.id   AF-A0A399YIZ1-F1
#
_cell.length_a   1.000
_cell.length_b   1.000
_cell.length_c   1.000
_cell.angle_alpha   90.00
_cell.angle_beta   90.00
_cell.angle_gamma   90.00
#
_symmetry.space_group_name_H-M   'P 1'
#
loop_
_entity.id
_entity.type
_entity.pdbx_description
1 polymer ?
#
loop_
_entity_poly.entity_id
_entity_poly.type
_entity_poly.pdbx_seq_one_letter_code
_entity_poly.pdbx_strand_id
1 'polypeptide(L)' 'MSHFPSVAFLHVAGYRSHRPGVLAIVDSTFRARWQRGEWTCDCDADEGTSCEHVNRVAALLHPNVLGTEEDR' A
#
# COMPACT_ATOMS: atom_id res chain seq x y z
N MET A 1 -17.28 11.51 16.86
CA MET A 1 -16.16 12.00 16.04
C MET A 1 -15.99 11.03 14.90
N SER A 2 -16.32 11.42 13.67
CA SER A 2 -16.09 10.58 12.50
C SER A 2 -14.58 10.42 12.35
N HIS A 3 -14.06 9.22 12.62
CA HIS A 3 -12.67 8.88 12.39
C HIS A 3 -12.50 8.79 10.88
N PHE A 4 -11.98 9.84 10.26
CA PHE A 4 -11.61 9.79 8.84
C PHE A 4 -10.24 9.14 8.75
N PRO A 5 -10.14 7.93 8.17
CA PRO A 5 -8.86 7.27 8.13
C PRO A 5 -7.91 8.02 7.20
N SER A 6 -6.82 8.54 7.78
CA SER A 6 -5.84 9.34 7.05
C SER A 6 -4.78 8.43 6.43
N VAL A 7 -4.49 8.59 5.15
CA VAL A 7 -3.35 7.94 4.48
C VAL A 7 -2.31 9.00 4.11
N ALA A 8 -1.08 8.79 4.56
CA ALA A 8 0.07 9.63 4.23
C ALA A 8 1.12 8.81 3.47
N PHE A 9 1.39 9.19 2.22
CA PHE A 9 2.43 8.56 1.40
C PHE A 9 3.80 9.13 1.74
N LEU A 10 4.74 8.27 2.13
CA LEU A 10 6.14 8.62 2.35
C LEU A 10 7.00 8.36 1.12
N HIS A 11 6.63 7.35 0.33
CA HIS A 11 7.35 6.99 -0.89
C HIS A 11 6.41 6.30 -1.87
N VAL A 12 6.48 6.70 -3.14
CA VAL A 12 5.78 6.04 -4.25
C VAL A 12 6.74 5.97 -5.43
N ALA A 13 7.24 4.78 -5.72
CA ALA A 13 8.00 4.46 -6.92
C ALA A 13 7.25 3.38 -7.69
N GLY A 14 6.76 3.72 -8.87
CA GLY A 14 5.97 2.82 -9.70
C GLY A 14 6.79 1.62 -10.20
N TYR A 15 6.08 0.59 -10.65
CA TYR A 15 6.62 -0.70 -11.06
C TYR A 15 7.77 -0.62 -12.09
N ARG A 16 7.74 0.37 -13.00
CA ARG A 16 8.79 0.60 -14.01
C ARG A 16 10.07 1.24 -13.46
N SER A 17 10.12 1.59 -12.18
CA SER A 17 11.31 2.17 -11.54
C SER A 17 12.37 1.10 -11.31
N HIS A 18 13.65 1.49 -11.28
CA HIS A 18 14.75 0.57 -10.97
C HIS A 18 14.65 -0.05 -9.55
N ARG A 19 13.90 0.62 -8.66
CA ARG A 19 13.55 0.14 -7.31
C ARG A 19 12.07 0.45 -7.04
N PRO A 20 11.14 -0.40 -7.50
CA PRO A 20 9.71 -0.15 -7.30
C PRO A 20 9.34 -0.38 -5.83
N GLY A 21 8.45 0.45 -5.31
CA GLY A 21 8.02 0.36 -3.93
C GLY A 21 7.06 1.46 -3.51
N VAL A 22 6.18 1.13 -2.56
CA VAL A 22 5.29 2.09 -1.93
C VAL A 22 5.49 2.00 -0.42
N LEU A 23 5.49 3.15 0.25
CA LEU A 23 5.46 3.26 1.69
C LEU A 23 4.44 4.32 2.10
N ALA A 24 3.50 3.92 2.94
CA ALA A 24 2.49 4.81 3.49
C ALA A 24 2.29 4.56 4.99
N ILE A 25 1.84 5.59 5.69
CA ILE A 25 1.32 5.51 7.06
C ILE A 25 -0.20 5.70 6.99
N VAL A 26 -0.94 4.81 7.63
CA VAL A 26 -2.40 4.84 7.76
C VAL A 26 -2.75 5.13 9.22
N ASP A 27 -3.70 6.02 9.44
CA ASP A 27 -4.17 6.42 10.78
C ASP A 27 -3.05 6.92 11.71
N SER A 28 -2.00 7.51 11.14
CA SER A 28 -0.78 7.96 11.82
C SER A 28 -0.01 6.88 12.59
N THR A 29 -0.41 5.61 12.46
CA THR A 29 0.06 4.52 13.33
C THR A 29 0.52 3.31 12.53
N PHE A 30 -0.27 2.87 11.55
CA PHE A 30 -0.01 1.64 10.82
C PHE A 30 0.84 1.91 9.59
N ARG A 31 1.93 1.16 9.44
CA ARG A 31 2.79 1.26 8.26
C ARG A 31 2.35 0.23 7.23
N ALA A 32 2.04 0.67 6.02
CA ALA A 32 1.78 -0.19 4.86
C ALA A 32 2.91 -0.02 3.84
N ARG A 33 3.46 -1.14 3.38
CA ARG A 33 4.57 -1.15 2.42
C ARG A 33 4.26 -2.15 1.31
N TRP A 34 4.47 -1.72 0.08
CA TRP A 34 4.49 -2.60 -1.09
C TRP A 34 5.91 -2.67 -1.64
N GLN A 35 6.43 -3.87 -1.87
CA GLN A 35 7.71 -4.09 -2.53
C GLN A 35 7.66 -5.36 -3.37
N ARG A 36 8.12 -5.26 -4.62
CA ARG A 36 8.29 -6.42 -5.53
C ARG A 36 7.03 -7.31 -5.68
N GLY A 37 5.85 -6.68 -5.73
CA GLY A 37 4.58 -7.40 -5.92
C GLY A 37 3.89 -7.81 -4.62
N GLU A 38 4.53 -7.67 -3.45
CA GLU A 38 3.96 -8.09 -2.18
C GLU A 38 3.65 -6.89 -1.27
N TRP A 39 2.50 -6.97 -0.58
CA TRP A 39 2.11 -6.02 0.46
C TRP A 39 2.47 -6.55 1.83
N THR A 40 3.01 -5.65 2.66
CA THR A 40 3.27 -5.88 4.07
C THR A 40 2.63 -4.76 4.88
N CYS A 41 2.06 -5.10 6.03
CA CYS A 41 1.52 -4.11 6.95
C CYS A 41 1.86 -4.49 8.38
N ASP A 42 2.08 -3.49 9.22
CA ASP A 42 2.37 -3.64 10.65
C ASP A 42 1.09 -3.81 11.49
N CYS A 43 -0.07 -3.98 10.84
CA CYS A 43 -1.32 -4.30 11.52
C CYS A 43 -1.28 -5.75 12.02
N ASP A 44 -1.78 -6.00 13.23
CA ASP A 44 -1.96 -7.36 13.79
C ASP A 44 -3.17 -8.04 13.12
N ALA A 45 -3.12 -8.19 11.79
CA ALA A 45 -4.17 -8.83 11.01
C ALA A 45 -3.89 -10.34 10.93
N ASP A 46 -4.90 -11.15 11.20
CA ASP A 46 -4.85 -12.61 11.04
C ASP A 46 -4.32 -13.00 9.65
N GLU A 47 -3.38 -13.97 9.64
CA GLU A 47 -2.81 -14.52 8.41
C GLU A 47 -3.93 -14.98 7.45
N GLY A 48 -3.97 -14.39 6.26
CA GLY A 48 -4.94 -14.73 5.21
C GLY A 48 -6.05 -13.71 4.97
N THR A 49 -6.17 -12.66 5.79
CA THR A 49 -7.10 -11.54 5.53
C THR A 49 -6.37 -10.34 4.94
N SER A 50 -6.83 -9.83 3.80
CA SER A 50 -6.31 -8.59 3.20
C SER A 50 -6.51 -7.42 4.18
N CYS A 51 -5.43 -6.96 4.81
CA CYS A 51 -5.48 -5.88 5.81
C CYS A 51 -6.14 -4.62 5.24
N GLU A 52 -7.10 -4.04 5.98
CA GLU A 52 -7.87 -2.88 5.52
C GLU A 52 -6.97 -1.67 5.17
N HIS A 53 -5.85 -1.52 5.87
CA HIS A 53 -4.87 -0.47 5.63
C HIS A 53 -4.24 -0.60 4.24
N VAL A 54 -3.90 -1.82 3.83
CA VAL A 54 -3.36 -2.11 2.50
C VAL A 54 -4.41 -1.78 1.44
N ASN A 55 -5.65 -2.21 1.64
CA ASN A 55 -6.74 -1.93 0.70
C ASN A 55 -6.97 -0.42 0.53
N ARG A 56 -6.93 0.36 1.62
CA ARG A 56 -7.05 1.83 1.57
C ARG A 56 -5.91 2.48 0.79
N VAL A 57 -4.67 2.03 1.03
CA VAL A 57 -3.50 2.55 0.30
C VAL A 57 -3.61 2.19 -1.18
N ALA A 58 -3.90 0.92 -1.50
CA ALA A 58 -4.02 0.45 -2.87
C ALA A 58 -5.13 1.16 -3.65
N ALA A 59 -6.27 1.45 -3.00
CA ALA A 59 -7.38 2.20 -3.61
C ALA A 59 -7.01 3.65 -4.01
N LEU A 60 -5.97 4.22 -3.40
CA LEU A 60 -5.48 5.57 -3.70
C LEU A 60 -4.33 5.57 -4.73
N LEU A 61 -3.76 4.41 -5.04
CA LEU A 61 -2.68 4.30 -6.01
C LEU A 61 -3.21 4.13 -7.43
N HIS A 62 -2.51 4.73 -8.38
CA HIS A 62 -2.75 4.47 -9.80
C HIS A 62 -2.35 3.01 -10.12
N PRO A 63 -3.12 2.25 -10.93
CA PRO A 63 -2.83 0.84 -11.23
C PRO A 63 -1.40 0.59 -11.75
N ASN A 64 -0.88 1.51 -12.58
CA ASN A 64 0.49 1.45 -13.08
C ASN A 64 1.59 1.53 -12.00
N VAL A 65 1.27 1.93 -10.77
CA VAL A 65 2.24 1.95 -9.66
C VAL A 65 2.57 0.53 -9.23
N LEU A 66 1.56 -0.33 -9.13
CA LEU A 66 1.74 -1.71 -8.65
C LEU A 66 2.14 -2.67 -9.77
N GLY A 67 1.89 -2.31 -11.03
CA GLY A 67 2.20 -3.15 -12.18
C GLY A 67 1.35 -4.42 -12.16
N THR A 68 0.11 -4.31 -12.62
CA THR A 68 -0.73 -5.49 -12.85
C THR A 68 -0.25 -6.23 -14.09
N GLU A 69 -0.34 -7.56 -14.10
CA GLU A 69 0.19 -8.49 -15.12
C GLU A 69 -0.29 -8.24 -16.57
N GLU A 70 -1.19 -7.28 -16.79
CA GLU A 70 -1.74 -6.90 -18.09
C GLU A 70 -0.79 -6.03 -18.94
N ASP A 71 0.33 -5.53 -18.38
CA ASP A 71 1.36 -4.77 -19.11
C ASP A 71 2.44 -5.67 -19.76
N ARG A 72 2.19 -6.98 -19.92
CA ARG A 72 3.11 -7.95 -20.55
C ARG A 72 2.78 -8.26 -22.01
#